data_AF-A0A920HTP7-F1
#
_entry.id   AF-A0A920HTP7-F1
#
_cell.length_a   1.000
_cell.length_b   1.000
_cell.length_c   1.000
_cell.angle_alpha   90.00
_cell.angle_beta   90.00
_cell.angle_gamma   90.00
#
_symmetry.space_group_name_H-M   'P 1'
#
loop_
_entity.id
_entity.type
_entity.pdbx_description
1 polymer ?
#
loop_
_entity_poly.entity_id
_entity_poly.type
_entity_poly.pdbx_seq_one_letter_code
_entity_poly.pdbx_strand_id
1 'polypeptide(L)'
;MDYLILILLITLLVVMALIFFNINKQNKRTNDNKNIFTDFEKNQETQSETLNRQEKALSDLRISIENFQEPIQKLRNYLSGGTKAGQFGEWSLKAIIQDIFPENRYRENEEIIEGSGKRVEFVIILPGDYYTN
;
A
#
# COMPACT_ATOMS: atom_id res chain seq x y z
N MET A 1 57.63 -67.41 -5.29
CA MET A 1 57.32 -66.37 -6.30
C MET A 1 55.85 -65.97 -6.23
N ASP A 2 54.93 -66.93 -6.08
CA ASP A 2 53.48 -66.67 -6.08
C ASP A 2 52.99 -65.78 -4.91
N TYR A 3 53.53 -65.93 -3.70
CA TYR A 3 53.16 -65.09 -2.56
C TYR A 3 53.58 -63.62 -2.71
N LEU A 4 54.69 -63.35 -3.41
CA LEU A 4 55.14 -61.98 -3.67
C LEU A 4 54.20 -61.27 -4.64
N ILE A 5 53.71 -62.00 -5.65
CA ILE A 5 52.72 -61.50 -6.62
C ILE A 5 51.39 -61.21 -5.91
N LEU A 6 50.95 -62.10 -5.01
CA LEU A 6 49.71 -61.91 -4.24
C LEU A 6 49.76 -60.66 -3.35
N ILE A 7 50.87 -60.44 -2.63
CA ILE A 7 51.04 -59.26 -1.77
C ILE A 7 51.03 -57.97 -2.60
N LEU A 8 51.69 -57.96 -3.77
CA LEU A 8 51.71 -56.82 -4.68
C LEU A 8 50.32 -56.46 -5.22
N LEU A 9 49.48 -57.46 -5.45
CA LEU A 9 48.10 -57.25 -5.93
C LEU A 9 47.22 -56.67 -4.82
N ILE A 10 47.39 -57.12 -3.58
CA ILE A 10 46.68 -56.59 -2.41
C ILE A 10 47.07 -55.12 -2.17
N THR A 11 48.35 -54.78 -2.23
CA THR A 11 48.80 -53.39 -2.02
C THR A 11 48.25 -52.47 -3.10
N LEU A 12 48.20 -52.91 -4.36
CA LEU A 12 47.58 -52.16 -5.46
C LEU A 12 46.09 -51.91 -5.20
N LEU A 13 45.36 -52.91 -4.71
CA LEU A 13 43.94 -52.81 -4.39
C LEU A 13 43.67 -51.80 -3.27
N VAL A 14 44.51 -51.80 -2.23
CA VAL A 14 44.44 -50.83 -1.13
C VAL A 14 44.70 -49.41 -1.63
N VAL A 15 45.69 -49.21 -2.50
CA VAL A 15 45.97 -47.89 -3.10
C VAL A 15 44.78 -47.41 -3.94
N MET A 16 44.17 -48.29 -4.74
CA MET A 16 42.98 -47.93 -5.52
C MET A 16 41.80 -47.54 -4.64
N ALA A 17 41.57 -48.29 -3.55
CA ALA A 17 40.52 -47.99 -2.58
C ALA A 17 40.74 -46.64 -1.87
N LEU A 18 41.98 -46.30 -1.52
CA LEU A 18 42.34 -45.02 -0.91
C LEU A 18 42.11 -43.85 -1.87
N ILE A 19 42.50 -43.99 -3.14
CA ILE A 19 42.26 -42.97 -4.17
C ILE A 19 40.76 -42.76 -4.38
N PHE A 20 39.99 -43.85 -4.52
CA PHE A 20 38.54 -43.80 -4.69
C PHE A 20 37.84 -43.12 -3.50
N PHE A 21 38.24 -43.46 -2.27
CA PHE A 21 37.69 -42.84 -1.07
C PHE A 21 38.01 -41.35 -0.98
N ASN A 22 39.23 -40.94 -1.36
CA ASN A 22 39.65 -39.54 -1.34
C ASN A 22 38.86 -38.70 -2.36
N ILE A 23 38.69 -39.21 -3.59
CA ILE A 23 37.92 -38.53 -4.65
C ILE A 23 36.44 -38.39 -4.23
N ASN A 24 35.84 -39.44 -3.68
CA ASN A 24 34.44 -39.40 -3.25
C ASN A 24 34.22 -38.40 -2.09
N LYS A 25 35.17 -38.32 -1.14
CA LYS A 25 35.13 -37.34 -0.05
C LYS A 25 35.26 -35.90 -0.55
N GLN A 26 36.12 -35.66 -1.53
CA GLN A 26 36.28 -34.34 -2.15
C GLN A 26 35.00 -33.92 -2.88
N ASN A 27 34.40 -34.82 -3.67
CA ASN A 27 33.20 -34.51 -4.44
C ASN A 27 32.00 -34.14 -3.54
N LYS A 28 31.82 -34.81 -2.39
CA LYS A 28 30.80 -34.42 -1.40
C LYS A 28 31.01 -33.01 -0.87
N ARG A 29 32.24 -32.68 -0.43
CA ARG A 29 32.56 -31.34 0.10
C ARG A 29 32.36 -30.23 -0.93
N THR A 30 32.70 -30.48 -2.20
CA THR A 30 32.52 -29.48 -3.27
C THR A 30 31.04 -29.22 -3.55
N ASN A 31 30.19 -30.25 -3.53
CA ASN A 31 28.76 -30.08 -3.73
C ASN A 31 28.11 -29.31 -2.57
N ASP A 32 28.48 -29.61 -1.32
CA ASP A 32 27.96 -28.90 -0.15
C ASP A 32 28.28 -27.40 -0.19
N ASN A 33 29.53 -27.05 -0.51
CA ASN A 33 29.95 -25.65 -0.62
C ASN A 33 29.24 -24.90 -1.75
N LYS A 34 28.94 -25.58 -2.87
CA LYS A 34 28.22 -24.99 -3.99
C LYS A 34 26.78 -24.65 -3.60
N ASN A 35 26.09 -25.55 -2.90
CA ASN A 35 24.72 -25.33 -2.43
C ASN A 35 24.64 -24.16 -1.44
N ILE A 36 25.62 -24.03 -0.54
CA ILE A 36 25.70 -22.90 0.40
C ILE A 36 25.86 -21.56 -0.34
N PHE A 37 26.70 -21.52 -1.39
CA PHE A 37 26.90 -20.30 -2.18
C PHE A 37 25.63 -19.90 -2.95
N THR A 38 24.96 -20.86 -3.57
CA THR A 38 23.71 -20.60 -4.30
C THR A 38 22.58 -20.14 -3.38
N ASP A 39 22.49 -20.71 -2.17
CA ASP A 39 21.50 -20.29 -1.18
C ASP A 39 21.79 -18.87 -0.67
N PHE A 40 23.07 -18.52 -0.47
CA PHE A 40 23.45 -17.17 -0.06
C PHE A 40 23.13 -16.12 -1.13
N GLU A 41 23.41 -16.41 -2.40
CA GLU A 41 23.12 -15.53 -3.54
C GLU A 41 21.61 -15.30 -3.68
N LYS A 42 20.81 -16.38 -3.62
CA LYS A 42 19.35 -16.30 -3.67
C LYS A 42 18.75 -15.51 -2.50
N ASN A 43 19.29 -15.70 -1.30
CA ASN A 43 18.83 -14.97 -0.11
C ASN A 43 19.24 -13.49 -0.14
N GLN A 44 20.33 -13.14 -0.82
CA GLN A 44 20.75 -11.75 -1.03
C GLN A 44 19.84 -11.05 -2.06
N GLU A 45 19.55 -11.71 -3.18
CA GLU A 45 18.62 -11.20 -4.20
C GLU A 45 17.21 -11.01 -3.64
N THR A 46 16.70 -11.97 -2.88
CA THR A 46 15.38 -11.86 -2.24
C THR A 46 15.33 -10.70 -1.23
N GLN A 47 16.44 -10.44 -0.52
CA GLN A 47 16.54 -9.31 0.40
C GLN A 47 16.52 -7.97 -0.33
N SER A 48 17.26 -7.82 -1.43
CA SER A 48 17.27 -6.57 -2.19
C SER A 48 15.90 -6.25 -2.80
N GLU A 49 15.21 -7.27 -3.33
CA GLU A 49 13.83 -7.11 -3.80
C GLU A 49 12.87 -6.68 -2.69
N THR A 50 13.00 -7.28 -1.50
CA THR A 50 12.13 -6.96 -0.36
C THR A 50 12.38 -5.54 0.13
N LEU A 51 13.65 -5.10 0.22
CA LEU A 51 14.00 -3.74 0.58
C LEU A 51 13.48 -2.71 -0.42
N ASN A 52 13.61 -2.98 -1.73
CA ASN A 52 13.07 -2.11 -2.77
C ASN A 52 11.54 -1.98 -2.68
N ARG A 53 10.83 -3.07 -2.39
CA ARG A 53 9.38 -3.04 -2.17
C ARG A 53 9.00 -2.24 -0.93
N GLN A 54 9.77 -2.37 0.16
CA GLN A 54 9.57 -1.59 1.38
C GLN A 54 9.83 -0.10 1.15
N GLU A 55 10.91 0.27 0.45
CA GLU A 55 11.21 1.64 0.09
C GLU A 55 10.09 2.27 -0.74
N LYS A 56 9.59 1.54 -1.74
CA LYS A 56 8.44 1.98 -2.54
C LYS A 56 7.19 2.17 -1.69
N ALA A 57 6.87 1.21 -0.81
CA ALA A 57 5.70 1.31 0.07
C ALA A 57 5.80 2.50 1.03
N LEU A 58 6.99 2.78 1.58
CA LEU A 58 7.24 3.95 2.42
C LEU A 58 7.11 5.27 1.64
N SER A 59 7.58 5.29 0.39
CA SER A 59 7.41 6.44 -0.51
C SER A 59 5.92 6.71 -0.80
N ASP A 60 5.19 5.67 -1.19
CA ASP A 60 3.75 5.74 -1.47
C ASP A 60 2.97 6.20 -0.23
N LEU A 61 3.31 5.68 0.96
CA LEU A 61 2.73 6.10 2.24
C LEU A 61 3.01 7.58 2.55
N ARG A 62 4.23 8.05 2.32
CA ARG A 62 4.60 9.46 2.53
C ARG A 62 3.76 10.37 1.64
N ILE A 63 3.64 10.05 0.36
CA ILE A 63 2.80 10.81 -0.60
C ILE A 63 1.35 10.83 -0.12
N SER A 64 0.83 9.68 0.34
CA SER A 64 -0.51 9.59 0.91
C SER A 64 -0.68 10.53 2.10
N ILE A 65 0.25 10.50 3.06
CA ILE A 65 0.23 11.40 4.24
C ILE A 65 0.24 12.87 3.83
N GLU A 66 1.07 13.25 2.86
CA GLU A 66 1.10 14.62 2.30
C GLU A 66 -0.27 15.00 1.71
N ASN A 67 -0.90 14.11 0.95
CA ASN A 67 -2.24 14.32 0.39
C ASN A 67 -3.34 14.44 1.46
N PHE A 68 -3.16 13.85 2.65
CA PHE A 68 -4.13 13.95 3.75
C PHE A 68 -4.01 15.24 4.58
N GLN A 69 -2.94 16.02 4.42
CA GLN A 69 -2.76 17.27 5.17
C GLN A 69 -3.81 18.32 4.77
N GLU A 70 -4.10 18.46 3.48
CA GLU A 70 -5.06 19.46 2.98
C GLU A 70 -6.52 19.16 3.43
N PRO A 71 -7.04 17.91 3.30
CA PRO A 71 -8.34 17.55 3.86
C PRO A 71 -8.43 17.78 5.38
N ILE A 72 -7.38 17.45 6.15
CA ILE A 72 -7.34 17.67 7.60
C ILE A 72 -7.31 19.16 7.94
N GLN A 73 -6.55 19.97 7.18
CA GLN A 73 -6.52 21.41 7.35
C GLN A 73 -7.89 22.03 7.06
N LYS A 74 -8.57 21.59 5.98
CA LYS A 74 -9.94 22.01 5.66
C LYS A 74 -10.89 21.62 6.79
N LEU A 75 -10.88 20.36 7.21
CA LEU A 75 -11.68 19.87 8.33
C LEU A 75 -11.44 20.66 9.61
N ARG A 76 -10.17 20.91 9.98
CA ARG A 76 -9.81 21.74 11.13
C ARG A 76 -10.34 23.16 10.99
N ASN A 77 -10.18 23.80 9.85
CA ASN A 77 -10.69 25.16 9.61
C ASN A 77 -12.23 25.21 9.69
N TYR A 78 -12.92 24.12 9.34
CA TYR A 78 -14.37 23.98 9.51
C TYR A 78 -14.77 23.77 10.98
N LEU A 79 -13.99 23.01 11.75
CA LEU A 79 -14.27 22.70 13.16
C LEU A 79 -13.77 23.75 14.15
N SER A 80 -12.73 24.52 13.81
CA SER A 80 -12.05 25.43 14.74
C SER A 80 -12.75 26.78 14.91
N GLY A 81 -13.93 26.97 14.32
CA GLY A 81 -14.84 28.07 14.67
C GLY A 81 -14.31 29.49 14.45
N GLY A 82 -13.20 29.68 13.74
CA GLY A 82 -12.68 31.00 13.39
C GLY A 82 -13.56 31.62 12.31
N THR A 83 -14.42 32.56 12.70
CA THR A 83 -15.41 33.32 11.89
C THR A 83 -16.48 32.50 11.13
N LYS A 84 -16.52 31.17 11.28
CA LYS A 84 -17.26 30.23 10.42
C LYS A 84 -18.20 29.24 11.16
N ALA A 85 -18.71 29.61 12.33
CA ALA A 85 -19.83 28.85 12.92
C ALA A 85 -21.05 28.77 11.96
N GLY A 86 -21.21 29.77 11.08
CA GLY A 86 -22.18 29.75 9.97
C GLY A 86 -21.92 28.63 8.94
N GLN A 87 -20.67 28.42 8.49
CA GLN A 87 -20.38 27.47 7.41
C GLN A 87 -20.60 25.99 7.78
N PHE A 88 -20.40 25.60 9.05
CA PHE A 88 -20.75 24.25 9.51
C PHE A 88 -22.28 24.07 9.58
N GLY A 89 -23.00 25.12 10.00
CA GLY A 89 -24.45 25.18 9.93
C GLY A 89 -24.96 25.09 8.48
N GLU A 90 -24.37 25.86 7.56
CA GLU A 90 -24.70 25.86 6.13
C GLU A 90 -24.45 24.49 5.48
N TRP A 91 -23.34 23.82 5.80
CA TRP A 91 -23.06 22.48 5.26
C TRP A 91 -24.01 21.42 5.81
N SER A 92 -24.26 21.43 7.12
CA SER A 92 -25.21 20.49 7.72
C SER A 92 -26.64 20.75 7.21
N LEU A 93 -27.03 22.02 7.04
CA LEU A 93 -28.31 22.40 6.44
C LEU A 93 -28.41 21.95 4.98
N LYS A 94 -27.35 22.15 4.18
CA LYS A 94 -27.27 21.66 2.79
C LYS A 94 -27.43 20.15 2.73
N ALA A 95 -26.70 19.41 3.56
CA ALA A 95 -26.76 17.96 3.61
C ALA A 95 -28.17 17.46 3.99
N ILE A 96 -28.82 18.10 4.98
CA ILE A 96 -30.20 17.79 5.37
C ILE A 96 -31.17 18.05 4.21
N ILE A 97 -31.05 19.19 3.52
CA ILE A 97 -31.94 19.54 2.40
C ILE A 97 -31.76 18.54 1.24
N GLN A 98 -30.52 18.18 0.91
CA GLN A 98 -30.22 17.22 -0.16
C GLN A 98 -30.68 15.78 0.15
N ASP A 99 -30.77 15.41 1.43
CA ASP A 99 -31.28 14.11 1.86
C ASP A 99 -32.82 14.05 1.81
N ILE A 100 -33.48 15.16 2.12
CA ILE A 100 -34.95 15.24 2.22
C ILE A 100 -35.62 15.58 0.87
N PHE A 101 -35.03 16.47 0.08
CA PHE A 101 -35.64 17.03 -1.13
C PHE A 101 -34.83 16.68 -2.40
N PRO A 102 -35.49 16.32 -3.51
CA PRO A 102 -34.82 16.16 -4.80
C PRO A 102 -34.34 17.51 -5.34
N GLU A 103 -33.32 17.50 -6.21
CA GLU A 103 -32.62 18.72 -6.70
C GLU A 103 -33.54 19.78 -7.31
N ASN A 104 -34.67 19.38 -7.91
CA ASN A 104 -35.63 20.31 -8.50
C ASN A 104 -36.58 20.96 -7.47
N ARG A 105 -36.44 20.65 -6.18
CA ARG A 105 -37.33 21.11 -5.10
C ARG A 105 -36.66 22.06 -4.13
N TYR A 106 -35.45 22.51 -4.42
CA TYR A 106 -34.81 23.60 -3.71
C TYR A 106 -33.94 24.46 -4.64
N ARG A 107 -33.62 25.69 -4.23
CA ARG A 107 -32.66 26.58 -4.89
C ARG A 107 -31.71 27.20 -3.86
N GLU A 108 -30.47 27.46 -4.25
CA GLU A 108 -29.43 28.01 -3.37
C GLU A 108 -29.17 29.49 -3.69
N ASN A 109 -28.88 30.29 -2.65
CA ASN A 109 -28.48 31.69 -2.76
C ASN A 109 -29.46 32.56 -3.58
N GLU A 110 -30.76 32.43 -3.35
CA GLU A 110 -31.78 33.19 -4.10
C GLU A 110 -32.17 34.50 -3.42
N GLU A 111 -32.58 35.49 -4.22
CA GLU A 111 -33.22 36.70 -3.69
C GLU A 111 -34.68 36.42 -3.38
N ILE A 112 -35.13 36.81 -2.17
CA ILE A 112 -36.54 36.66 -1.78
C ILE A 112 -37.42 37.56 -2.67
N ILE A 113 -36.93 38.76 -2.97
CA ILE A 113 -37.58 39.76 -3.81
C ILE A 113 -36.50 40.27 -4.77
N GLU A 114 -36.75 40.15 -6.08
CA GLU A 114 -35.81 40.60 -7.11
C GLU A 114 -35.43 42.08 -6.91
N GLY A 115 -34.13 42.35 -6.89
CA GLY A 115 -33.59 43.70 -6.77
C GLY A 115 -33.61 44.27 -5.35
N SER A 116 -34.05 43.49 -4.36
CA SER A 116 -34.03 43.92 -2.95
C SER A 116 -32.66 43.75 -2.29
N GLY A 117 -31.77 42.94 -2.88
CA GLY A 117 -30.49 42.53 -2.28
C GLY A 117 -30.65 41.62 -1.05
N LYS A 118 -31.88 41.27 -0.66
CA LYS A 118 -32.16 40.36 0.46
C LYS A 118 -32.14 38.93 -0.03
N ARG A 119 -31.03 38.24 0.25
CA ARG A 119 -30.78 36.86 -0.19
C ARG A 119 -31.03 35.87 0.94
N VAL A 120 -31.45 34.66 0.57
CA VAL A 120 -31.53 33.50 1.46
C VAL A 120 -30.62 32.40 0.97
N GLU A 121 -30.11 31.61 1.90
CA GLU A 121 -29.20 30.49 1.60
C GLU A 121 -29.91 29.39 0.81
N PHE A 122 -31.14 29.05 1.18
CA PHE A 122 -31.95 28.03 0.54
C PHE A 122 -33.43 28.44 0.40
N VAL A 123 -34.02 28.13 -0.74
CA VAL A 123 -35.46 28.21 -1.02
C VAL A 123 -35.99 26.79 -1.17
N ILE A 124 -37.03 26.42 -0.42
CA ILE A 124 -37.68 25.11 -0.52
C ILE A 124 -38.98 25.26 -1.31
N ILE A 125 -39.17 24.39 -2.31
CA ILE A 125 -40.38 24.34 -3.12
C ILE A 125 -41.29 23.26 -2.54
N LEU A 126 -42.36 23.66 -1.85
CA LEU A 126 -43.31 22.74 -1.23
C LEU A 126 -44.23 22.08 -2.29
N PRO A 127 -44.69 20.84 -2.05
CA PRO A 127 -45.61 20.17 -2.96
C PRO A 127 -47.01 20.70 -2.68
N GLY A 128 -47.57 21.42 -3.65
CA GLY A 128 -48.91 21.97 -3.58
C GLY A 128 -49.03 23.15 -4.52
N ASP A 129 -50.06 23.13 -5.35
CA ASP A 129 -50.42 24.27 -6.19
C ASP A 129 -50.85 25.43 -5.27
N TYR A 130 -49.96 26.38 -5.04
CA TYR A 130 -50.39 27.70 -4.64
C TYR A 130 -51.02 28.34 -5.88
N TYR A 131 -52.32 28.10 -6.05
CA TYR A 131 -53.15 28.91 -6.94
C TYR A 131 -53.01 30.37 -6.50
N THR A 132 -52.18 31.14 -7.20
CA THR A 132 -52.25 32.59 -7.20
C THR A 132 -53.43 32.99 -8.05
N ASN A 133 -54.54 33.36 -7.40
CA ASN A 133 -55.50 34.31 -7.97
C ASN A 133 -55.02 35.72 -7.65
#